data_AF-A0A7Y1VGG3-F1
#
_entry.id   AF-A0A7Y1VGG3-F1
#
_cell.length_a   1.000
_cell.length_b   1.000
_cell.length_c   1.000
_cell.angle_alpha   90.00
_cell.angle_beta   90.00
_cell.angle_gamma   90.00
#
_symmetry.space_group_name_H-M   'P 1'
#
loop_
_entity.id
_entity.type
_entity.pdbx_description
1 polymer ?
#
loop_
_entity_poly.entity_id
_entity_poly.type
_entity_poly.pdbx_seq_one_letter_code
_entity_poly.pdbx_strand_id
1 'polypeptide(L)'
;VPISLWLAAGLARPGTGPKVAGLVCAVAALVSIGAREFSPEHQTEDARAVAAFVAEAEPLPGFALSWYMANPINYYLTPEAFLPIEDPRLASDVLGPRNKPGLAAIPLSNNVSGSQPDEILIGLIADSTDPGDRYYLFYSRPFHGDDDGSFLASLTEIDQLEQVFEAPGYRVFEGVRAN
;
A
#
# COMPACT_ATOMS: atom_id res chain seq x y z
N VAL A 1 -15.31 3.11 15.00
CA VAL A 1 -15.27 2.81 16.46
C VAL A 1 -15.54 1.33 16.62
N PRO A 2 -14.58 0.51 17.08
CA PRO A 2 -14.78 -0.93 17.10
C PRO A 2 -15.95 -1.28 18.05
N ILE A 3 -16.74 -2.28 17.69
CA ILE A 3 -17.88 -2.79 18.48
C ILE A 3 -17.48 -3.07 19.94
N SER A 4 -16.22 -3.40 20.19
CA SER A 4 -15.64 -3.56 21.53
C SER A 4 -15.77 -2.32 22.42
N LEU A 5 -15.66 -1.12 21.86
CA LEU A 5 -15.81 0.16 22.57
C LEU A 5 -17.28 0.39 22.96
N TRP A 6 -18.21 0.01 22.09
CA TRP A 6 -19.65 0.05 22.36
C TRP A 6 -20.09 -1.00 23.39
N LEU A 7 -19.52 -2.21 23.33
CA LEU A 7 -19.75 -3.27 24.31
C LEU A 7 -19.19 -2.91 25.69
N ALA A 8 -18.01 -2.29 25.74
CA ALA A 8 -17.43 -1.79 26.98
C ALA A 8 -18.23 -0.64 27.59
N ALA A 9 -18.73 0.28 26.76
CA ALA A 9 -19.63 1.35 27.20
C ALA A 9 -20.97 0.80 27.72
N GLY A 10 -21.52 -0.24 27.09
CA GLY A 10 -22.75 -0.92 27.54
C GLY A 10 -22.62 -1.66 28.88
N LEU A 11 -21.40 -2.11 29.22
CA LEU A 11 -21.09 -2.81 30.49
C LEU A 11 -20.77 -1.85 31.65
N ALA A 12 -20.60 -0.55 31.39
CA ALA A 12 -20.24 0.46 32.39
C ALA A 12 -21.44 0.93 33.25
N ARG A 13 -22.30 0.01 33.72
CA ARG A 13 -23.28 0.33 34.77
C ARG A 13 -22.56 0.44 36.14
N PRO A 14 -23.00 1.35 37.04
CA PRO A 14 -22.37 1.52 38.34
C PRO A 14 -22.43 0.22 39.17
N GLY A 15 -21.27 -0.30 39.58
CA GLY A 15 -21.10 -1.59 40.26
C GLY A 15 -19.78 -2.30 39.88
N THR A 16 -19.80 -3.63 39.74
CA THR A 16 -18.66 -4.44 39.24
C THR A 16 -18.42 -4.30 37.73
N GLY A 17 -19.37 -3.72 36.99
CA GLY A 17 -19.34 -3.54 35.54
C GLY A 17 -18.09 -2.86 34.96
N PRO A 18 -17.56 -1.76 35.56
CA PRO A 18 -16.41 -1.06 35.02
C PRO A 18 -15.10 -1.87 35.03
N LYS A 19 -14.89 -2.70 36.06
CA LYS A 19 -13.68 -3.55 36.14
C LYS A 19 -13.71 -4.65 35.09
N VAL A 20 -14.88 -5.28 34.91
CA VAL A 20 -15.08 -6.31 33.88
C VAL A 20 -14.97 -5.70 32.49
N ALA A 21 -15.58 -4.53 32.25
CA ALA A 21 -15.46 -3.80 30.98
C ALA A 21 -14.01 -3.44 30.67
N GLY A 22 -13.27 -2.92 31.66
CA GLY A 22 -11.84 -2.60 31.52
C GLY A 22 -10.99 -3.83 31.17
N LEU A 23 -11.25 -4.97 31.82
CA LEU A 23 -10.58 -6.23 31.49
C LEU A 23 -10.90 -6.70 30.07
N VAL A 24 -12.16 -6.63 29.64
CA VAL A 24 -12.58 -6.99 28.28
C VAL A 24 -11.91 -6.08 27.24
N CYS A 25 -11.85 -4.77 27.49
CA CYS A 25 -11.12 -3.84 26.64
C CYS A 25 -9.62 -4.17 26.56
N ALA A 26 -8.99 -4.46 27.70
CA ALA A 26 -7.57 -4.81 27.74
C ALA A 26 -7.29 -6.10 26.94
N VAL A 27 -8.12 -7.13 27.12
CA VAL A 27 -8.00 -8.38 26.35
C VAL A 27 -8.21 -8.11 24.86
N ALA A 28 -9.24 -7.36 24.48
CA ALA A 28 -9.49 -7.02 23.07
C ALA A 28 -8.33 -6.20 22.46
N ALA A 29 -7.75 -5.28 23.21
CA ALA A 29 -6.58 -4.53 22.79
C ALA A 29 -5.36 -5.44 22.60
N LEU A 30 -5.09 -6.34 23.55
CA LEU A 30 -3.99 -7.31 23.43
C LEU A 30 -4.18 -8.27 22.27
N VAL A 31 -5.41 -8.76 22.03
CA VAL A 31 -5.74 -9.58 20.86
C VAL A 31 -5.55 -8.77 19.58
N SER A 32 -5.95 -7.50 19.54
CA SER A 32 -5.71 -6.64 18.37
C SER A 32 -4.23 -6.38 18.13
N ILE A 33 -3.43 -6.21 19.18
CA ILE A 33 -1.96 -6.04 19.06
C ILE A 33 -1.35 -7.35 18.56
N GLY A 34 -1.70 -8.48 19.17
CA GLY A 34 -1.22 -9.79 18.75
C GLY A 34 -1.62 -10.13 17.32
N ALA A 35 -2.84 -9.83 16.90
CA ALA A 35 -3.27 -9.99 15.51
C ALA A 35 -2.39 -9.15 14.56
N ARG A 36 -2.14 -7.87 14.89
CA ARG A 36 -1.27 -7.01 14.08
C ARG A 36 0.19 -7.45 14.07
N GLU A 37 0.68 -8.11 15.11
CA GLU A 37 2.07 -8.58 15.14
C GLU A 37 2.23 -9.90 14.38
N PHE A 38 1.31 -10.86 14.61
CA PHE A 38 1.50 -12.25 14.24
C PHE A 38 0.64 -12.72 13.06
N SER A 39 -0.42 -11.98 12.68
CA SER A 39 -1.21 -12.30 11.49
C SER A 39 -0.75 -11.41 10.32
N PRO A 40 -0.21 -12.02 9.25
CA PRO A 40 0.16 -11.29 8.05
C PRO A 40 -0.98 -10.44 7.50
N GLU A 41 -2.24 -10.89 7.56
CA GLU A 41 -3.36 -10.08 7.04
C GLU A 41 -3.66 -8.81 7.88
N HIS A 42 -3.12 -8.70 9.09
CA HIS A 42 -3.38 -7.58 10.00
C HIS A 42 -2.16 -6.71 10.33
N GLN A 43 -0.93 -7.04 9.89
CA GLN A 43 0.21 -6.20 10.29
C GLN A 43 0.09 -4.79 9.72
N THR A 44 0.56 -3.82 10.50
CA THR A 44 0.54 -2.43 10.06
C THR A 44 1.59 -2.24 8.98
N GLU A 45 1.16 -1.67 7.87
CA GLU A 45 1.99 -1.22 6.76
C GLU A 45 3.09 -0.26 7.24
N ASP A 46 4.35 -0.72 7.21
CA ASP A 46 5.53 0.07 7.58
C ASP A 46 6.06 0.86 6.38
N ALA A 47 5.29 1.88 5.98
CA ALA A 47 5.65 2.77 4.88
C ALA A 47 6.94 3.55 5.15
N ARG A 48 7.35 3.70 6.42
CA ARG A 48 8.61 4.35 6.79
C ARG A 48 9.80 3.47 6.38
N ALA A 49 9.73 2.17 6.63
CA ALA A 49 10.78 1.23 6.21
C ALA A 49 10.91 1.21 4.68
N VAL A 50 9.79 1.21 3.94
CA VAL A 50 9.79 1.31 2.48
C VAL A 50 10.43 2.61 2.01
N ALA A 51 10.05 3.75 2.58
CA ALA A 51 10.64 5.04 2.22
C ALA A 51 12.15 5.11 2.51
N ALA A 52 12.62 4.48 3.60
CA ALA A 52 14.05 4.39 3.92
C ALA A 52 14.80 3.53 2.90
N PHE A 53 14.25 2.37 2.52
CA PHE A 53 14.81 1.54 1.44
C PHE A 53 14.97 2.34 0.15
N VAL A 54 13.89 3.01 -0.26
CA VAL A 54 13.85 3.81 -1.49
C VAL A 54 14.85 4.97 -1.46
N ALA A 55 15.04 5.61 -0.31
CA ALA A 55 15.99 6.72 -0.17
C ALA A 55 17.46 6.29 -0.37
N GLU A 56 17.77 5.01 -0.17
CA GLU A 56 19.10 4.43 -0.36
C GLU A 56 19.23 3.65 -1.69
N ALA A 57 18.11 3.38 -2.36
CA ALA A 57 18.04 2.62 -3.59
C ALA A 57 18.40 3.47 -4.83
N GLU A 58 18.51 2.80 -5.97
CA GLU A 58 18.68 3.47 -7.27
C GLU A 58 17.41 4.27 -7.62
N PRO A 59 17.52 5.50 -8.17
CA PRO A 59 16.35 6.32 -8.49
C PRO A 59 15.62 5.78 -9.73
N LEU A 60 14.73 4.82 -9.52
CA LEU A 60 13.87 4.24 -10.55
C LEU A 60 12.42 4.77 -10.46
N PRO A 61 11.64 4.75 -11.55
CA PRO A 61 10.21 5.00 -11.50
C PRO A 61 9.51 4.10 -10.47
N GLY A 62 8.70 4.70 -9.61
CA GLY A 62 7.99 4.00 -8.54
C GLY A 62 6.49 3.95 -8.77
N PHE A 63 5.92 2.74 -8.70
CA PHE A 63 4.50 2.47 -8.89
C PHE A 63 3.91 1.80 -7.67
N ALA A 64 2.82 2.34 -7.13
CA ALA A 64 2.07 1.70 -6.04
C ALA A 64 0.67 1.36 -6.51
N LEU A 65 0.16 0.20 -6.11
CA LEU A 65 -1.20 -0.24 -6.45
C LEU A 65 -2.23 0.84 -6.12
N SER A 66 -2.16 1.50 -4.97
CA SER A 66 -3.17 2.50 -4.62
C SER A 66 -2.60 3.79 -4.06
N TRP A 67 -3.46 4.82 -4.12
CA TRP A 67 -3.23 6.10 -3.45
C TRP A 67 -3.02 5.96 -1.94
N TYR A 68 -3.67 5.01 -1.27
CA TYR A 68 -3.53 4.87 0.18
C TYR A 68 -2.19 4.27 0.57
N MET A 69 -1.52 3.53 -0.32
CA MET A 69 -0.15 3.05 -0.13
C MET A 69 0.88 4.10 -0.54
N ALA A 70 0.65 4.75 -1.68
CA ALA A 70 1.56 5.75 -2.22
C ALA A 70 1.71 6.95 -1.28
N ASN A 71 0.61 7.42 -0.68
CA ASN A 71 0.62 8.63 0.15
C ASN A 71 1.46 8.47 1.43
N PRO A 72 1.34 7.39 2.23
CA PRO A 72 2.23 7.13 3.36
C PRO A 72 3.70 7.01 2.96
N ILE A 73 4.03 6.32 1.85
CA ILE A 73 5.40 6.20 1.36
C ILE A 73 5.93 7.60 1.02
N ASN A 74 5.18 8.39 0.23
CA ASN A 74 5.49 9.77 -0.11
C ASN A 74 5.64 10.72 1.08
N TYR A 75 4.88 10.50 2.15
CA TYR A 75 4.97 11.30 3.36
C TYR A 75 6.37 11.17 4.00
N TYR A 76 6.95 9.96 3.98
CA TYR A 76 8.26 9.68 4.56
C TYR A 76 9.44 9.91 3.62
N LEU A 77 9.20 9.95 2.30
CA LEU A 77 10.21 10.32 1.32
C LEU A 77 10.54 11.81 1.43
N THR A 78 11.83 12.13 1.56
CA THR A 78 12.31 13.51 1.46
C THR A 78 12.03 14.08 0.06
N PRO A 79 11.85 15.40 -0.11
CA PRO A 79 11.36 16.02 -1.35
C PRO A 79 12.21 15.80 -2.61
N GLU A 80 13.40 15.23 -2.50
CA GLU A 80 14.44 15.20 -3.53
C GLU A 80 14.65 13.80 -4.15
N ALA A 81 13.96 12.78 -3.63
CA ALA A 81 14.32 11.37 -3.85
C ALA A 81 13.79 10.74 -5.16
N PHE A 82 13.03 11.45 -6.00
CA PHE A 82 12.54 10.86 -7.25
C PHE A 82 12.48 11.85 -8.42
N LEU A 83 12.67 11.28 -9.61
CA LEU A 83 12.50 11.97 -10.89
C LEU A 83 11.00 12.31 -11.09
N PRO A 84 10.67 13.53 -11.56
CA PRO A 84 9.29 13.88 -11.86
C PRO A 84 8.72 12.97 -12.95
N ILE A 85 7.50 12.49 -12.75
CA ILE A 85 6.69 11.97 -13.85
C ILE A 85 6.27 13.18 -14.67
N GLU A 86 6.91 13.37 -15.82
CA GLU A 86 6.77 14.58 -16.63
C GLU A 86 5.43 14.67 -17.39
N ASP A 87 4.51 13.69 -17.25
CA ASP A 87 3.17 13.78 -17.83
C ASP A 87 2.15 14.47 -16.89
N PRO A 88 1.78 15.74 -17.13
CA PRO A 88 0.77 16.45 -16.35
C PRO A 88 -0.65 15.85 -16.44
N ARG A 89 -0.94 14.96 -17.39
CA ARG A 89 -2.23 14.23 -17.45
C ARG A 89 -2.34 13.22 -16.31
N LEU A 90 -1.23 12.56 -15.97
CA LEU A 90 -1.11 11.67 -14.81
C LEU A 90 -1.07 12.44 -13.48
N ALA A 91 -0.80 13.75 -13.49
CA ALA A 91 -0.76 14.54 -12.27
C ALA A 91 -2.14 15.04 -11.80
N SER A 92 -3.15 15.05 -12.68
CA SER A 92 -4.44 15.72 -12.41
C SER A 92 -5.63 14.78 -12.29
N ASP A 93 -5.66 13.66 -13.01
CA ASP A 93 -6.76 12.69 -12.95
C ASP A 93 -6.50 11.53 -11.96
N VAL A 94 -5.25 11.39 -11.51
CA VAL A 94 -4.75 10.24 -10.75
C VAL A 94 -4.30 10.64 -9.33
N LEU A 95 -3.77 11.86 -9.19
CA LEU A 95 -3.26 12.38 -7.93
C LEU A 95 -4.24 13.42 -7.42
N GLY A 96 -4.98 13.07 -6.36
CA GLY A 96 -5.63 14.08 -5.52
C GLY A 96 -4.61 15.17 -5.13
N PRO A 97 -5.07 16.39 -4.84
CA PRO A 97 -4.19 17.54 -4.75
C PRO A 97 -3.14 17.34 -3.65
N ARG A 98 -1.86 17.38 -4.03
CA ARG A 98 -0.62 17.45 -3.21
C ARG A 98 0.27 16.18 -3.13
N ASN A 99 0.60 15.54 -4.25
CA ASN A 99 1.74 14.60 -4.26
C ASN A 99 3.02 15.30 -4.74
N LYS A 100 4.09 15.15 -3.94
CA LYS A 100 5.46 15.59 -4.28
C LYS A 100 5.96 14.79 -5.50
N PRO A 101 6.91 15.32 -6.28
CA PRO A 101 7.37 14.67 -7.51
C PRO A 101 7.98 13.28 -7.24
N GLY A 102 7.50 12.30 -8.00
CA GLY A 102 8.29 11.13 -8.41
C GLY A 102 7.93 9.75 -7.83
N LEU A 103 6.86 9.64 -7.05
CA LEU A 103 6.11 8.39 -6.93
C LEU A 103 4.78 8.54 -7.69
N ALA A 104 4.54 7.72 -8.70
CA ALA A 104 3.22 7.60 -9.29
C ALA A 104 2.34 6.85 -8.28
N ALA A 105 1.46 7.58 -7.59
CA ALA A 105 0.31 6.90 -7.01
C ALA A 105 -0.61 6.56 -8.16
N ILE A 106 -1.01 5.30 -8.27
CA ILE A 106 -1.90 4.88 -9.35
C ILE A 106 -3.30 4.98 -8.78
N PRO A 107 -4.25 5.62 -9.48
CA PRO A 107 -5.60 5.70 -8.99
C PRO A 107 -6.19 4.34 -9.35
N LEU A 108 -6.06 3.37 -8.46
CA LEU A 108 -7.04 2.31 -8.45
C LEU A 108 -8.34 2.96 -8.02
N SER A 109 -9.03 3.51 -9.03
CA SER A 109 -10.36 4.04 -8.92
C SER A 109 -11.18 2.94 -8.28
N ASN A 110 -11.68 3.24 -7.10
CA ASN A 110 -12.76 2.50 -6.48
C ASN A 110 -13.86 2.32 -7.56
N ASN A 111 -13.96 1.14 -8.16
CA ASN A 111 -15.00 0.78 -9.11
C ASN A 111 -15.10 1.62 -10.40
N VAL A 112 -14.13 1.52 -11.33
CA VAL A 112 -14.51 1.71 -12.75
C VAL A 112 -15.22 0.44 -13.22
N SER A 113 -16.55 0.46 -13.10
CA SER A 113 -17.52 -0.43 -13.76
C SER A 113 -16.95 -1.38 -14.83
N GLY A 114 -16.46 -2.56 -14.43
CA GLY A 114 -16.27 -3.71 -15.31
C GLY A 114 -14.88 -3.96 -15.90
N SER A 115 -13.88 -3.11 -15.64
CA SER A 115 -12.48 -3.40 -15.99
C SER A 115 -11.76 -4.04 -14.80
N GLN A 116 -10.97 -5.09 -15.03
CA GLN A 116 -10.18 -5.68 -13.96
C GLN A 116 -9.05 -4.68 -13.56
N PRO A 117 -8.75 -4.51 -12.25
CA PRO A 117 -7.75 -3.54 -11.75
C PRO A 117 -6.34 -3.71 -12.32
N ASP A 118 -6.04 -4.91 -12.81
CA ASP A 118 -4.78 -5.35 -13.39
C ASP A 118 -4.47 -4.69 -14.75
N GLU A 119 -5.45 -4.58 -15.66
CA GLU A 119 -5.25 -4.04 -17.02
C GLU A 119 -4.83 -2.56 -16.99
N ILE A 120 -5.42 -1.77 -16.09
CA ILE A 120 -5.11 -0.34 -15.94
C ILE A 120 -3.69 -0.15 -15.43
N LEU A 121 -3.28 -0.98 -14.46
CA LEU A 121 -1.98 -0.89 -13.83
C LEU A 121 -0.86 -1.33 -14.78
N ILE A 122 -1.06 -2.44 -15.50
CA ILE A 122 -0.14 -2.90 -16.54
C ILE A 122 -0.03 -1.85 -17.66
N GLY A 123 -1.15 -1.27 -18.09
CA GLY A 123 -1.17 -0.21 -19.09
C GLY A 123 -0.39 1.03 -18.64
N LEU A 124 -0.53 1.46 -17.38
CA LEU A 124 0.19 2.62 -16.88
C LEU A 124 1.70 2.39 -16.78
N ILE A 125 2.12 1.19 -16.32
CA ILE A 125 3.54 0.80 -16.31
C ILE A 125 4.06 0.85 -17.75
N ALA A 126 3.34 0.27 -18.71
CA ALA A 126 3.70 0.29 -20.13
C ALA A 126 3.75 1.70 -20.74
N ASP A 127 2.86 2.61 -20.34
CA ASP A 127 2.86 4.01 -20.82
C ASP A 127 3.98 4.85 -20.20
N SER A 128 4.52 4.42 -19.05
CA SER A 128 5.51 5.17 -18.26
C SER A 128 6.92 4.58 -18.31
N THR A 129 7.12 3.45 -18.99
CA THR A 129 8.41 2.74 -19.09
C THR A 129 8.59 2.17 -20.49
N ASP A 130 9.79 2.25 -21.05
CA ASP A 130 10.15 1.61 -22.31
C ASP A 130 10.59 0.14 -22.07
N PRO A 131 10.52 -0.74 -23.08
CA PRO A 131 11.07 -2.09 -22.97
C PRO A 131 12.55 -2.11 -22.54
N GLY A 132 12.84 -2.85 -21.47
CA GLY A 132 14.16 -2.92 -20.83
C GLY A 132 14.37 -1.94 -19.68
N ASP A 133 13.46 -0.98 -19.47
CA ASP A 133 13.51 -0.08 -18.32
C ASP A 133 13.24 -0.84 -17.02
N ARG A 134 13.89 -0.36 -15.95
CA ARG A 134 13.71 -0.86 -14.59
C ARG A 134 12.76 0.04 -13.82
N TYR A 135 11.95 -0.54 -12.94
CA TYR A 135 11.02 0.19 -12.09
C TYR A 135 10.85 -0.49 -10.73
N TYR A 136 10.31 0.25 -9.75
CA TYR A 136 9.86 -0.31 -8.48
C TYR A 136 8.34 -0.45 -8.43
N LEU A 137 7.87 -1.62 -8.00
CA LEU A 137 6.49 -1.89 -7.65
C LEU A 137 6.36 -2.01 -6.13
N PHE A 138 5.64 -1.08 -5.52
CA PHE A 138 5.26 -1.11 -4.11
C PHE A 138 3.94 -1.87 -3.97
N TYR A 139 4.00 -2.99 -3.27
CA TYR A 139 2.91 -3.94 -3.13
C TYR A 139 2.56 -4.13 -1.67
N SER A 140 1.30 -3.92 -1.27
CA SER A 140 0.82 -4.28 0.07
C SER A 140 0.16 -5.64 0.00
N ARG A 141 0.26 -6.44 1.07
CA ARG A 141 -0.41 -7.75 1.21
C ARG A 141 -1.94 -7.64 1.03
N PRO A 142 -2.69 -8.76 0.86
CA PRO A 142 -3.89 -8.84 0.01
C PRO A 142 -4.61 -7.51 0.00
N PHE A 143 -4.24 -6.76 -1.01
CA PHE A 143 -4.71 -5.42 -1.26
C PHE A 143 -6.18 -5.58 -1.65
N HIS A 144 -7.08 -4.73 -1.18
CA HIS A 144 -8.52 -4.87 -1.50
C HIS A 144 -8.88 -4.89 -3.00
N GLY A 145 -7.93 -4.61 -3.90
CA GLY A 145 -8.07 -4.80 -5.35
C GLY A 145 -7.14 -5.85 -5.97
N ASP A 146 -6.45 -6.66 -5.17
CA ASP A 146 -5.63 -7.82 -5.56
C ASP A 146 -5.61 -8.86 -4.41
N ASP A 147 -6.80 -9.19 -3.89
CA ASP A 147 -6.95 -10.07 -2.71
C ASP A 147 -6.41 -11.50 -2.96
N ASP A 148 -6.42 -11.95 -4.22
CA ASP A 148 -5.93 -13.27 -4.65
C ASP A 148 -4.52 -13.25 -5.25
N GLY A 149 -3.89 -12.07 -5.36
CA GLY A 149 -2.58 -11.89 -5.99
C GLY A 149 -2.59 -12.08 -7.51
N SER A 150 -3.76 -12.06 -8.14
CA SER A 150 -3.93 -12.17 -9.60
C SER A 150 -3.17 -11.09 -10.36
N PHE A 151 -3.19 -9.83 -9.90
CA PHE A 151 -2.42 -8.78 -10.56
C PHE A 151 -0.91 -9.05 -10.48
N LEU A 152 -0.38 -9.39 -9.31
CA LEU A 152 1.04 -9.69 -9.17
C LEU A 152 1.45 -10.89 -10.05
N ALA A 153 0.60 -11.92 -10.12
CA ALA A 153 0.80 -13.07 -11.00
C ALA A 153 0.83 -12.65 -12.48
N SER A 154 -0.17 -11.90 -12.95
CA SER A 154 -0.24 -11.39 -14.32
C SER A 154 0.95 -10.50 -14.67
N LEU A 155 1.35 -9.60 -13.77
CA LEU A 155 2.51 -8.75 -14.03
C LEU A 155 3.81 -9.57 -14.07
N THR A 156 3.96 -10.62 -13.26
CA THR A 156 5.13 -11.52 -13.30
C THR A 156 5.17 -12.37 -14.59
N GLU A 157 4.03 -12.62 -15.23
CA GLU A 157 3.99 -13.29 -16.53
C GLU A 157 4.46 -12.38 -17.68
N ILE A 158 4.31 -11.06 -17.50
CA ILE A 158 4.65 -10.06 -18.51
C ILE A 158 6.08 -9.57 -18.27
N ASP A 159 6.38 -9.09 -17.06
CA ASP A 159 7.63 -8.47 -16.68
C ASP A 159 8.46 -9.38 -15.76
N GLN A 160 9.78 -9.17 -15.74
CA GLN A 160 10.65 -9.85 -14.78
C GLN A 160 10.58 -9.10 -13.45
N LEU A 161 9.87 -9.66 -12.48
CA LEU A 161 9.78 -9.11 -11.13
C LEU A 161 10.69 -9.87 -10.15
N GLU A 162 11.56 -9.14 -9.44
CA GLU A 162 12.36 -9.65 -8.33
C GLU A 162 11.98 -8.92 -7.03
N GLN A 163 11.68 -9.65 -5.96
CA GLN A 163 11.45 -9.03 -4.66
C GLN A 163 12.79 -8.53 -4.09
N VAL A 164 12.95 -7.21 -3.98
CA VAL A 164 14.18 -6.57 -3.51
C VAL A 164 14.11 -6.11 -2.06
N PHE A 165 12.90 -5.94 -1.51
CA PHE A 165 12.70 -5.51 -0.13
C PHE A 165 11.38 -6.01 0.45
N GLU A 166 11.37 -6.27 1.76
CA GLU A 166 10.18 -6.63 2.52
C GLU A 166 10.17 -5.90 3.87
N ALA A 167 9.00 -5.38 4.23
CA ALA A 167 8.71 -4.77 5.52
C ALA A 167 7.32 -5.22 5.97
N PRO A 168 6.96 -5.08 7.27
CA PRO A 168 5.61 -5.39 7.72
C PRO A 168 4.56 -4.69 6.83
N GLY A 169 3.70 -5.47 6.16
CA GLY A 169 2.67 -4.92 5.28
C GLY A 169 3.08 -4.60 3.85
N TYR A 170 4.38 -4.57 3.53
CA TYR A 170 4.89 -4.19 2.21
C TYR A 170 5.87 -5.21 1.64
N ARG A 171 5.77 -5.41 0.34
CA ARG A 171 6.79 -6.00 -0.51
C ARG A 171 7.14 -4.99 -1.59
N VAL A 172 8.42 -4.86 -1.89
CA VAL A 172 8.89 -4.05 -3.01
C VAL A 172 9.53 -4.98 -4.01
N PHE A 173 9.05 -4.88 -5.24
CA PHE A 173 9.59 -5.61 -6.37
C PHE A 173 10.34 -4.64 -7.26
N GLU A 174 11.48 -5.06 -7.77
CA GLU A 174 12.10 -4.44 -8.93
C GLU A 174 11.61 -5.17 -10.17
N GLY A 175 11.04 -4.42 -11.10
CA GLY A 175 10.57 -4.93 -12.38
C GLY A 175 11.48 -4.52 -13.51
N VAL A 176 11.66 -5.41 -14.49
CA VAL A 176 12.22 -5.08 -15.81
C VAL A 176 11.11 -5.21 -16.84
N ARG A 177 10.79 -4.12 -17.53
CA ARG A 177 9.72 -4.07 -18.54
C ARG A 177 10.05 -5.00 -19.70
N ALA A 178 9.22 -6.01 -19.93
CA ALA A 178 9.32 -6.81 -21.13
C ALA A 178 8.65 -6.12 -22.32
N ASN A 179 9.03 -6.55 -23.54
CA ASN A 179 8.56 -6.00 -24.83
C ASN A 179 7.07 -5.68 -24.89
#